data_AF-I1Q172-F1
#
_entry.id   AF-I1Q172-F1
#
_cell.length_a   1.000
_cell.length_b   1.000
_cell.length_c   1.000
_cell.angle_alpha   90.00
_cell.angle_beta   90.00
_cell.angle_gamma   90.00
#
_symmetry.space_group_name_H-M   'P 1'
#
loop_
_entity.id
_entity.type
_entity.pdbx_description
1 polymer ?
#
loop_
_entity_poly.entity_id
_entity_poly.type
_entity_poly.pdbx_seq_one_letter_code
_entity_poly.pdbx_strand_id
1 'polypeptide(L)'
;QQHQHRRVRHGHDDAVGDPLAAATGGCARRSPHDGGGWRVGFAAVLERSNLHLWSKSMDQWEHLEDVRDLKTLLPRGSISMMNNVLIGFADGGVRVVVVRLYHGPFIVELGSTGPARVALRRSGIYAVFPYTSFCTPAAATTTE
;
A
#
# COMPACT_ATOMS: atom_id res chain seq x y z
N GLN A 1 29.62 38.49 -16.34
CA GLN A 1 29.51 37.68 -15.10
C GLN A 1 28.09 37.17 -15.01
N GLN A 2 27.94 35.84 -15.00
CA GLN A 2 26.66 35.14 -14.99
C GLN A 2 26.11 35.09 -13.56
N HIS A 3 24.91 35.61 -13.31
CA HIS A 3 24.14 35.31 -12.10
C HIS A 3 23.20 34.15 -12.40
N GLN A 4 23.53 32.96 -11.90
CA GLN A 4 22.66 31.79 -11.99
C GLN A 4 21.55 31.88 -10.93
N HIS A 5 20.30 31.89 -11.40
CA HIS A 5 19.13 31.56 -10.60
C HIS A 5 19.26 30.13 -10.08
N ARG A 6 19.38 29.98 -8.76
CA ARG A 6 19.29 28.70 -8.06
C ARG A 6 17.82 28.24 -8.11
N ARG A 7 17.45 27.45 -9.13
CA ARG A 7 16.15 26.78 -9.17
C ARG A 7 16.10 25.77 -8.02
N VAL A 8 15.24 26.06 -7.05
CA VAL A 8 14.73 25.07 -6.09
C VAL A 8 13.99 24.01 -6.93
N ARG A 9 14.50 22.77 -6.99
CA ARG A 9 13.78 21.67 -7.63
C ARG A 9 12.79 21.07 -6.66
N HIS A 10 11.56 20.98 -7.17
CA HIS A 10 10.40 20.23 -6.75
C HIS A 10 10.72 18.95 -5.95
N GLY A 11 9.98 18.74 -4.85
CA GLY A 11 9.89 17.46 -4.15
C GLY A 11 8.45 16.97 -4.00
N HIS A 12 7.49 17.60 -4.70
CA HIS A 12 6.07 17.24 -4.64
C HIS A 12 5.63 16.39 -5.85
N ASP A 13 6.22 16.61 -7.03
CA ASP A 13 5.84 15.89 -8.26
C ASP A 13 6.54 14.53 -8.44
N ASP A 14 7.71 14.32 -7.83
CA ASP A 14 8.46 13.05 -7.97
C ASP A 14 7.79 11.87 -7.26
N ALA A 15 6.90 12.15 -6.29
CA ALA A 15 6.17 11.13 -5.54
C ALA A 15 5.04 10.45 -6.34
N VAL A 16 4.60 11.07 -7.44
CA VAL A 16 3.49 10.58 -8.28
C VAL A 16 3.98 9.50 -9.26
N GLY A 17 5.26 9.54 -9.67
CA GLY A 17 5.78 8.70 -10.76
C GLY A 17 6.44 7.38 -10.34
N ASP A 18 7.11 7.34 -9.17
CA ASP A 18 7.81 6.13 -8.71
C ASP A 18 7.65 5.89 -7.19
N PRO A 19 6.89 4.86 -6.77
CA PRO A 19 6.73 4.54 -5.36
C PRO A 19 8.05 4.23 -4.64
N LEU A 20 9.06 3.73 -5.35
CA LEU A 20 10.36 3.38 -4.77
C LEU A 20 11.19 4.61 -4.41
N ALA A 21 11.00 5.71 -5.11
CA ALA A 21 11.60 7.00 -4.76
C ALA A 21 10.81 7.74 -3.67
N ALA A 22 9.49 7.54 -3.64
CA ALA A 22 8.58 8.25 -2.74
C ALA A 22 8.57 7.70 -1.29
N ALA A 23 8.84 6.41 -1.10
CA ALA A 23 8.64 5.74 0.17
C ALA A 23 9.93 5.22 0.81
N THR A 24 10.19 5.63 2.05
CA THR A 24 11.29 5.06 2.88
C THR A 24 10.95 3.64 3.41
N GLY A 25 9.74 3.16 3.14
CA GLY A 25 9.27 1.81 3.46
C GLY A 25 7.88 1.54 2.86
N GLY A 26 7.61 0.30 2.46
CA GLY A 26 6.35 -0.07 1.82
C GLY A 26 6.24 -1.58 1.56
N CYS A 27 5.09 -2.01 1.08
CA CYS A 27 4.82 -3.41 0.75
C CYS A 27 4.51 -3.56 -0.73
N ALA A 28 5.25 -4.44 -1.40
CA ALA A 28 5.00 -4.83 -2.78
C ALA A 28 4.29 -6.18 -2.84
N ARG A 29 3.40 -6.37 -3.83
CA ARG A 29 2.76 -7.64 -4.13
C ARG A 29 2.64 -7.83 -5.64
N ARG A 30 2.75 -9.07 -6.10
CA ARG A 30 2.36 -9.47 -7.47
C ARG A 30 1.00 -10.13 -7.47
N SER A 31 0.17 -9.78 -8.43
CA SER A 31 -1.16 -10.36 -8.67
C SER A 31 -1.33 -10.69 -10.15
N PRO A 32 -2.16 -11.68 -10.51
CA PRO A 32 -2.60 -11.87 -11.89
C PRO A 32 -3.32 -10.63 -12.42
N HIS A 33 -3.21 -10.38 -13.73
CA HIS A 33 -3.95 -9.34 -14.45
C HIS A 33 -4.97 -9.99 -15.40
N ASP A 34 -6.16 -9.40 -15.52
CA ASP A 34 -7.17 -9.85 -16.46
C ASP A 34 -6.59 -9.80 -17.89
N GLY A 35 -6.51 -10.96 -18.55
CA GLY A 35 -5.85 -11.09 -19.86
C GLY A 35 -4.48 -11.79 -19.89
N GLY A 36 -4.05 -12.42 -18.78
CA GLY A 36 -2.90 -13.35 -18.78
C GLY A 36 -1.54 -12.73 -18.42
N GLY A 37 -1.53 -11.49 -17.91
CA GLY A 37 -0.32 -10.79 -17.42
C GLY A 37 -0.18 -10.79 -15.89
N TRP A 38 0.84 -10.11 -15.40
CA TRP A 38 1.05 -9.86 -13.97
C TRP A 38 1.00 -8.36 -13.67
N ARG A 39 0.35 -7.97 -12.59
CA ARG A 39 0.33 -6.60 -12.06
C ARG A 39 1.14 -6.55 -10.77
N VAL A 40 1.94 -5.51 -10.60
CA VAL A 40 2.62 -5.25 -9.31
C VAL A 40 1.82 -4.19 -8.57
N GLY A 41 1.33 -4.50 -7.38
CA GLY A 41 0.80 -3.52 -6.44
C GLY A 41 1.89 -3.08 -5.48
N PHE A 42 1.93 -1.80 -5.15
CA PHE A 42 2.76 -1.25 -4.09
C PHE A 42 1.90 -0.39 -3.16
N ALA A 43 2.21 -0.40 -1.88
CA ALA A 43 1.54 0.46 -0.91
C ALA A 43 2.56 0.99 0.10
N ALA A 44 2.37 2.23 0.53
CA ALA A 44 3.19 2.87 1.56
C ALA A 44 2.36 3.88 2.36
N VAL A 45 2.81 4.15 3.58
CA VAL A 45 2.28 5.25 4.38
C VAL A 45 3.21 6.44 4.21
N LEU A 46 2.74 7.48 3.53
CA LEU A 46 3.41 8.76 3.41
C LEU A 46 2.80 9.76 4.39
N GLU A 47 3.51 10.85 4.65
CA GLU A 47 3.01 11.98 5.45
C GLU A 47 2.38 11.56 6.80
N ARG A 48 2.90 10.47 7.39
CA ARG A 48 2.52 9.86 8.67
C ARG A 48 1.20 9.10 8.69
N SER A 49 0.19 9.49 7.91
CA SER A 49 -1.12 8.82 7.94
C SER A 49 -1.77 8.65 6.57
N ASN A 50 -1.16 9.17 5.51
CA ASN A 50 -1.70 9.05 4.16
C ASN A 50 -1.24 7.73 3.57
N LEU A 51 -2.18 6.81 3.39
CA LEU A 51 -1.91 5.55 2.75
C LEU A 51 -1.97 5.78 1.25
N HIS A 52 -0.88 5.55 0.53
CA HIS A 52 -0.83 5.66 -0.92
C HIS A 52 -0.66 4.26 -1.52
N LEU A 53 -1.39 4.02 -2.60
CA LEU A 53 -1.29 2.79 -3.38
C LEU A 53 -0.80 3.14 -4.78
N TRP A 54 0.00 2.25 -5.33
CA TRP A 54 0.42 2.29 -6.72
C TRP A 54 0.15 0.93 -7.33
N SER A 55 -0.04 0.95 -8.64
CA SER A 55 -0.15 -0.27 -9.40
C SER A 55 0.68 -0.14 -10.66
N LYS A 56 1.35 -1.22 -11.05
CA LYS A 56 2.12 -1.28 -12.27
C LYS A 56 1.49 -2.30 -13.20
N SER A 57 0.96 -1.84 -14.32
CA SER A 57 0.61 -2.70 -15.45
C SER A 57 1.73 -2.59 -16.49
N MET A 58 2.26 -3.73 -16.92
CA MET A 58 3.44 -3.82 -17.81
C MET A 58 4.68 -3.10 -17.24
N ASP A 59 4.87 -1.81 -17.54
CA ASP A 59 6.12 -1.07 -17.27
C ASP A 59 5.93 0.29 -16.60
N GLN A 60 4.70 0.80 -16.44
CA GLN A 60 4.45 2.12 -15.85
C GLN A 60 3.70 2.03 -14.53
N TRP A 61 4.15 2.81 -13.54
CA TRP A 61 3.42 2.99 -12.30
C TRP A 61 2.24 3.94 -12.53
N GLU A 62 1.06 3.46 -12.18
CA GLU A 62 -0.15 4.23 -12.02
C GLU A 62 -0.33 4.49 -10.52
N HIS A 63 -0.27 5.76 -10.13
CA HIS A 63 -0.53 6.18 -8.77
C HIS A 63 -2.03 6.18 -8.50
N LEU A 64 -2.43 5.47 -7.45
CA LEU A 64 -3.80 5.46 -6.95
C LEU A 64 -3.83 6.40 -5.75
N GLU A 65 -4.04 7.70 -6.03
CA GLU A 65 -4.07 8.76 -5.02
C GLU A 65 -5.20 8.57 -3.99
N ASP A 66 -6.26 7.86 -4.36
CA ASP A 66 -7.53 7.88 -3.64
C ASP A 66 -7.59 6.93 -2.43
N VAL A 67 -6.47 6.74 -1.73
CA VAL A 67 -6.43 5.86 -0.56
C VAL A 67 -6.37 6.68 0.73
N ARG A 68 -7.29 6.30 1.63
CA ARG A 68 -7.81 7.14 2.72
C ARG A 68 -6.77 7.44 3.80
N ASP A 69 -6.98 8.57 4.48
CA ASP A 69 -6.26 8.91 5.71
C ASP A 69 -6.50 7.82 6.75
N LEU A 70 -5.41 7.19 7.21
CA LEU A 70 -5.43 6.17 8.26
C LEU A 70 -6.14 6.66 9.54
N LYS A 71 -6.19 7.98 9.80
CA LYS A 71 -6.95 8.54 10.92
C LYS A 71 -8.43 8.20 10.86
N THR A 72 -8.97 8.00 9.66
CA THR A 72 -10.39 7.65 9.46
C THR A 72 -10.66 6.16 9.62
N LEU A 73 -9.63 5.32 9.45
CA LEU A 73 -9.74 3.86 9.47
C LEU A 73 -9.38 3.27 10.83
N LEU A 74 -8.51 3.95 11.57
CA LEU A 74 -7.97 3.47 12.83
C LEU A 74 -8.67 4.12 14.04
N PRO A 75 -8.70 3.43 15.21
CA PRO A 75 -9.21 4.04 16.44
C PRO A 75 -8.47 5.33 16.79
N ARG A 76 -9.18 6.31 17.38
CA ARG A 76 -8.57 7.57 17.82
C ARG A 76 -7.37 7.32 18.74
N GLY A 77 -6.27 8.05 18.52
CA GLY A 77 -5.05 7.96 19.32
C GLY A 77 -4.13 6.78 18.99
N SER A 78 -4.49 5.93 18.01
CA SER A 78 -3.64 4.79 17.62
C SER A 78 -2.47 5.16 16.69
N ILE A 79 -2.59 6.30 15.99
CA ILE A 79 -1.54 6.81 15.10
C ILE A 79 -0.39 7.36 15.93
N SER A 80 0.79 6.78 15.72
CA SER A 80 2.02 7.25 16.33
C SER A 80 2.55 8.47 15.60
N MET A 81 3.14 9.42 16.32
CA MET A 81 3.85 10.54 15.70
C MET A 81 5.16 10.12 15.01
N MET A 82 5.70 8.93 15.33
CA MET A 82 7.07 8.58 14.98
C MET A 82 7.20 7.38 14.03
N ASN A 83 6.22 6.47 13.96
CA ASN A 83 6.48 5.17 13.30
C ASN A 83 5.22 4.40 12.84
N ASN A 84 4.41 4.97 11.95
CA ASN A 84 3.35 4.22 11.27
C ASN A 84 3.94 3.63 10.00
N VAL A 85 4.02 2.32 9.93
CA VAL A 85 4.67 1.63 8.81
C VAL A 85 3.75 0.54 8.29
N LEU A 86 3.60 0.49 6.98
CA LEU A 86 2.95 -0.63 6.32
C LEU A 86 3.87 -1.86 6.42
N ILE A 87 3.34 -2.95 6.98
CA ILE A 87 4.08 -4.20 7.20
C ILE A 87 3.47 -5.40 6.47
N GLY A 88 2.34 -5.22 5.79
CA GLY A 88 1.71 -6.25 4.96
C GLY A 88 0.67 -5.66 4.01
N PHE A 89 0.50 -6.28 2.84
CA PHE A 89 -0.46 -5.85 1.83
C PHE A 89 -0.99 -7.04 1.02
N ALA A 90 -2.30 -7.07 0.76
CA ALA A 90 -3.00 -8.04 -0.06
C ALA A 90 -4.09 -7.37 -0.90
N ASP A 91 -4.27 -7.83 -2.14
CA ASP A 91 -5.26 -7.33 -3.10
C ASP A 91 -5.87 -8.52 -3.84
N GLY A 92 -6.67 -9.31 -3.12
CA GLY A 92 -7.17 -10.62 -3.56
C GLY A 92 -8.70 -10.73 -3.50
N GLY A 93 -9.40 -9.68 -3.94
CA GLY A 93 -10.87 -9.54 -3.86
C GLY A 93 -11.32 -8.60 -2.74
N VAL A 94 -10.64 -8.62 -1.59
CA VAL A 94 -10.68 -7.56 -0.57
C VAL A 94 -9.26 -7.01 -0.45
N ARG A 95 -9.12 -5.69 -0.59
CA ARG A 95 -7.84 -5.02 -0.39
C ARG A 95 -7.57 -4.92 1.11
N VAL A 96 -6.48 -5.52 1.58
CA VAL A 96 -6.11 -5.55 2.99
C VAL A 96 -4.73 -4.95 3.17
N VAL A 97 -4.60 -4.01 4.09
CA VAL A 97 -3.32 -3.46 4.53
C VAL A 97 -3.11 -3.75 6.00
N VAL A 98 -1.86 -4.03 6.37
CA VAL A 98 -1.46 -4.24 7.76
C VAL A 98 -0.50 -3.14 8.16
N VAL A 99 -0.91 -2.32 9.12
CA VAL A 99 -0.13 -1.16 9.59
C VAL A 99 0.38 -1.46 10.98
N ARG A 100 1.69 -1.37 11.17
CA ARG A 100 2.31 -1.37 12.49
C ARG A 100 2.11 0.00 13.12
N LEU A 101 1.47 0.01 14.28
CA LEU A 101 1.34 1.16 15.14
C LEU A 101 2.01 0.87 16.48
N TYR A 102 2.03 1.86 17.37
CA TYR A 102 2.64 1.74 18.70
C TYR A 102 2.10 0.54 19.51
N HIS A 103 0.79 0.29 19.44
CA HIS A 103 0.13 -0.79 20.18
C HIS A 103 0.19 -2.17 19.51
N GLY A 104 0.83 -2.26 18.34
CA GLY A 104 0.89 -3.48 17.54
C GLY A 104 0.26 -3.31 16.15
N PRO A 105 0.23 -4.39 15.36
CA PRO A 105 -0.33 -4.39 14.01
C PRO A 105 -1.86 -4.34 13.97
N PHE A 106 -2.38 -3.49 13.08
CA PHE A 106 -3.80 -3.39 12.72
C PHE A 106 -4.01 -3.86 11.29
N ILE A 107 -5.09 -4.62 11.07
CA ILE A 107 -5.59 -5.03 9.77
C ILE A 107 -6.68 -4.05 9.36
N VAL A 108 -6.53 -3.49 8.16
CA VAL A 108 -7.49 -2.57 7.57
C VAL A 108 -7.95 -3.14 6.23
N GLU A 109 -9.25 -3.35 6.10
CA GLU A 109 -9.88 -3.76 4.85
C GLU A 109 -10.29 -2.51 4.07
N LEU A 110 -9.55 -2.20 3.01
CA LEU A 110 -9.83 -1.07 2.13
C LEU A 110 -11.11 -1.35 1.33
N GLY A 111 -12.11 -0.49 1.51
CA GLY A 111 -13.46 -0.66 0.95
C GLY A 111 -14.52 -1.06 1.97
N SER A 112 -14.10 -1.48 3.18
CA SER A 112 -15.01 -1.68 4.31
C SER A 112 -15.31 -0.35 5.01
N THR A 113 -16.54 -0.18 5.49
CA THR A 113 -16.92 0.91 6.40
C THR A 113 -16.69 0.53 7.87
N GLY A 114 -16.32 -0.72 8.13
CA GLY A 114 -16.03 -1.22 9.47
C GLY A 114 -14.72 -0.67 10.03
N PRO A 115 -14.57 -0.63 11.36
CA PRO A 115 -13.32 -0.19 12.00
C PRO A 115 -12.18 -1.17 11.71
N ALA A 116 -10.95 -0.66 11.69
CA ALA A 116 -9.76 -1.49 11.63
C ALA A 116 -9.74 -2.54 12.76
N ARG A 117 -9.31 -3.75 12.41
CA ARG A 117 -9.20 -4.87 13.35
C ARG A 117 -7.80 -4.91 13.93
N VAL A 118 -7.69 -5.22 15.23
CA VAL A 118 -6.38 -5.49 15.84
C VAL A 118 -5.93 -6.89 15.41
N ALA A 119 -4.81 -7.00 14.70
CA ALA A 119 -4.27 -8.30 14.28
C ALA A 119 -3.71 -9.06 15.49
N LEU A 120 -2.92 -8.34 16.29
CA LEU A 120 -2.31 -8.85 17.50
C LEU A 120 -1.91 -7.70 18.43
N ARG A 121 -2.15 -7.85 19.73
CA ARG A 121 -1.69 -6.89 20.76
C ARG A 121 -0.27 -7.19 21.21
N ARG A 122 0.67 -7.29 20.26
CA ARG A 122 2.09 -7.53 20.54
C ARG A 122 2.93 -6.50 19.80
N SER A 123 3.83 -5.85 20.52
CA SER A 123 4.85 -4.98 19.93
C SER A 123 5.97 -5.82 19.29
N GLY A 124 6.76 -5.21 18.41
CA GLY A 124 7.91 -5.87 17.79
C GLY A 124 7.60 -6.78 16.61
N ILE A 125 6.40 -6.68 16.02
CA ILE A 125 6.10 -7.33 14.73
C ILE A 125 6.46 -6.38 13.60
N TYR A 126 7.45 -6.75 12.81
CA TYR A 126 7.99 -5.91 11.74
C TYR A 126 7.51 -6.29 10.33
N ALA A 127 6.95 -7.49 10.15
CA ALA A 127 6.43 -7.97 8.89
C ALA A 127 5.23 -8.89 9.11
N VAL A 128 4.23 -8.80 8.24
CA VAL A 128 3.06 -9.68 8.18
C VAL A 128 2.81 -10.05 6.73
N PHE A 129 2.66 -11.35 6.46
CA PHE A 129 2.34 -11.86 5.12
C PHE A 129 0.87 -12.29 5.11
N PRO A 130 -0.06 -11.43 4.67
CA PRO A 130 -1.46 -11.81 4.58
C PRO A 130 -1.64 -12.96 3.59
N TYR A 131 -2.20 -14.07 4.06
CA TYR A 131 -2.53 -15.20 3.20
C TYR A 131 -3.82 -14.86 2.43
N THR A 132 -3.76 -14.92 1.11
CA THR A 132 -4.93 -14.78 0.24
C THR A 132 -5.07 -16.06 -0.55
N SER A 133 -6.22 -16.72 -0.46
CA SER A 133 -6.52 -17.88 -1.29
C SER A 133 -6.61 -17.44 -2.75
N PHE A 134 -5.75 -17.99 -3.61
CA PHE A 134 -5.86 -17.78 -5.04
C PHE A 134 -6.85 -18.80 -5.61
N CYS A 135 -7.90 -18.34 -6.28
CA CYS A 135 -8.66 -19.22 -7.17
C CYS A 135 -7.73 -19.54 -8.36
N THR A 136 -7.29 -20.79 -8.47
CA THR A 136 -6.70 -21.27 -9.72
C THR A 136 -7.81 -21.19 -10.77
N PRO A 137 -7.69 -20.38 -11.83
CA PRO A 137 -8.71 -20.38 -12.87
C PRO A 137 -8.81 -21.81 -13.41
N ALA A 138 -10.02 -22.39 -13.31
CA ALA A 138 -10.29 -23.68 -13.92
C ALA A 138 -9.85 -23.57 -15.38
N ALA A 139 -8.93 -24.43 -15.80
CA ALA A 139 -8.53 -24.50 -17.20
C ALA A 139 -9.82 -24.59 -18.01
N ALA A 140 -10.10 -23.56 -18.82
CA ALA A 140 -11.25 -23.59 -19.71
C ALA A 140 -11.04 -24.82 -20.58
N THR A 141 -11.77 -25.89 -20.30
CA THR A 141 -11.83 -27.06 -21.15
C THR A 141 -12.44 -26.56 -22.44
N THR A 142 -11.60 -26.33 -23.44
CA THR A 142 -12.03 -26.19 -24.83
C THR A 142 -12.67 -27.52 -25.20
N THR A 143 -13.99 -27.61 -25.06
CA THR A 143 -14.78 -28.63 -25.75
C THR A 143 -14.84 -28.21 -27.21
N GLU A 144 -14.21 -29.03 -28.06
CA GLU A 144 -14.43 -29.06 -29.52
C GLU A 144 -15.92 -29.25 -29.86
#